data_AF-A0A963N932-F1
#
_entry.id   AF-A0A963N932-F1
#
_cell.length_a   1.000
_cell.length_b   1.000
_cell.length_c   1.000
_cell.angle_alpha   90.00
_cell.angle_beta   90.00
_cell.angle_gamma   90.00
#
_symmetry.space_group_name_H-M   'P 1'
#
loop_
_entity.id
_entity.type
_entity.pdbx_description
1 polymer ?
#
loop_
_entity_poly.entity_id
_entity_poly.type
_entity_poly.pdbx_seq_one_letter_code
_entity_poly.pdbx_strand_id
1 'polypeptide(L)'
;MDSTLNTLTAQKVATSTAEASESRGRIRIGDFAIIAVQLLLVLLLLRQFQIESPAFRMLAMLAFAGFALHSFLPLAARLPFFSVLSLISIPLTLGLVNGAWLIGIGFVLIAACHLPVSFRMRGFILLGLAAILITQRATLLPTPWSEAIWPILGAMFMFRLIAYFYDLRHDRTPVTLAQSASYFFMLPNACFPLLPVIDFKTYRRSHYSADAYLTYQKGVDWIVRGIVHLLLYRYFYYHVTLAPSEVTGPAQFLQYVVANFMLYLRVSGLFHLIVGMVHLFGFNLPETHNRYLLAASFTDFWRRINIYW
;
A
#
# COMPACT_ATOMS: atom_id res chain seq x y z
N MET A 1 -3.12 -15.78 -47.02
CA MET A 1 -1.72 -15.74 -46.54
C MET A 1 -1.46 -14.59 -45.55
N ASP A 2 -2.22 -13.49 -45.60
CA ASP A 2 -2.02 -12.37 -44.66
C ASP A 2 -2.48 -12.61 -43.22
N SER A 3 -3.52 -13.42 -42.97
CA SER A 3 -3.98 -13.70 -41.58
C SER A 3 -3.04 -14.61 -40.80
N THR A 4 -2.35 -15.55 -41.47
CA THR A 4 -1.35 -16.44 -40.88
C THR A 4 -0.03 -15.72 -40.59
N LEU A 5 0.37 -14.76 -41.44
CA LEU A 5 1.54 -13.91 -41.17
C LEU A 5 1.29 -12.99 -39.97
N ASN A 6 0.10 -12.39 -39.86
CA ASN A 6 -0.26 -11.51 -38.75
C ASN A 6 -0.33 -12.25 -37.41
N THR A 7 -0.81 -13.50 -37.39
CA THR A 7 -0.86 -14.34 -36.17
C THR A 7 0.52 -14.79 -35.71
N LEU A 8 1.41 -15.19 -36.63
CA LEU A 8 2.80 -15.54 -36.30
C LEU A 8 3.59 -14.33 -35.77
N THR A 9 3.36 -13.15 -36.33
CA THR A 9 4.00 -11.90 -35.89
C THR A 9 3.50 -11.49 -34.50
N ALA A 10 2.19 -11.58 -34.25
CA ALA A 10 1.60 -11.31 -32.94
C ALA A 10 2.07 -12.30 -31.86
N GLN A 11 2.18 -13.58 -32.19
CA GLN A 11 2.68 -14.61 -31.28
C GLN A 11 4.15 -14.38 -30.93
N LYS A 12 4.99 -14.05 -31.92
CA LYS A 12 6.41 -13.73 -31.70
C LYS A 12 6.61 -12.48 -30.82
N VAL A 13 5.80 -11.45 -31.04
CA VAL A 13 5.81 -10.24 -30.19
C VAL A 13 5.36 -10.57 -28.76
N ALA A 14 4.29 -11.36 -28.59
CA ALA A 14 3.82 -11.79 -27.27
C ALA A 14 4.86 -12.62 -26.51
N THR A 15 5.52 -13.58 -27.18
CA THR A 15 6.61 -14.39 -26.60
C THR A 15 7.80 -13.52 -26.19
N SER A 16 8.25 -12.61 -27.07
CA SER A 16 9.35 -11.68 -26.75
C SER A 16 9.02 -10.76 -25.56
N THR A 17 7.77 -10.31 -25.45
CA THR A 17 7.32 -9.46 -24.33
C THR A 17 7.27 -10.25 -23.01
N ALA A 18 6.86 -11.53 -23.07
CA ALA A 18 6.85 -12.41 -21.91
C ALA A 18 8.28 -12.73 -21.42
N GLU A 19 9.20 -13.04 -22.34
CA GLU A 19 10.62 -13.28 -22.03
C GLU A 19 11.29 -12.04 -21.42
N ALA A 20 11.01 -10.84 -21.96
CA ALA A 20 11.53 -9.58 -21.42
C ALA A 20 10.94 -9.25 -20.03
N SER A 21 9.69 -9.62 -19.77
CA SER A 21 9.06 -9.47 -18.45
C SER A 21 9.68 -10.43 -17.44
N GLU A 22 9.92 -11.67 -17.86
CA GLU A 22 10.55 -12.69 -17.03
C GLU A 22 11.99 -12.32 -16.70
N SER A 23 12.75 -11.78 -17.66
CA SER A 23 14.11 -11.31 -17.43
C SER A 23 14.14 -10.15 -16.42
N ARG A 24 13.21 -9.19 -16.52
CA ARG A 24 13.06 -8.09 -15.57
C ARG A 24 12.69 -8.57 -14.16
N GLY A 25 11.99 -9.69 -14.06
CA GLY A 25 11.59 -10.28 -12.78
C GLY A 25 12.71 -11.03 -12.04
N ARG A 26 13.83 -11.36 -12.68
CA ARG A 26 14.87 -12.17 -12.04
C ARG A 26 15.79 -11.31 -11.17
N ILE A 27 16.23 -11.88 -10.05
CA ILE A 27 17.25 -11.30 -9.18
C ILE A 27 18.44 -12.26 -9.07
N ARG A 28 19.65 -11.72 -9.06
CA ARG A 28 20.87 -12.52 -8.85
C ARG A 28 21.03 -12.81 -7.36
N ILE A 29 21.63 -13.94 -7.01
CA ILE A 29 21.80 -14.36 -5.61
C ILE A 29 22.62 -13.33 -4.80
N GLY A 30 23.65 -12.72 -5.40
CA GLY A 30 24.44 -11.67 -4.75
C GLY A 30 23.62 -10.42 -4.44
N ASP A 31 22.85 -9.95 -5.43
CA ASP A 31 21.95 -8.80 -5.29
C ASP A 31 20.87 -9.07 -4.23
N PHE A 32 20.31 -10.28 -4.23
CA PHE A 32 19.38 -10.73 -3.19
C PHE A 32 20.01 -10.70 -1.79
N ALA A 33 21.23 -11.23 -1.65
CA ALA A 33 21.92 -11.26 -0.36
C ALA A 33 22.14 -9.85 0.20
N ILE A 34 22.46 -8.87 -0.65
CA ILE A 34 22.58 -7.46 -0.26
C ILE A 34 21.26 -6.93 0.29
N ILE A 35 20.16 -7.10 -0.44
CA ILE A 35 18.82 -6.67 0.01
C ILE A 35 18.43 -7.37 1.30
N ALA A 36 18.67 -8.69 1.42
CA ALA A 36 18.36 -9.45 2.62
C ALA A 36 19.10 -8.92 3.85
N VAL A 37 20.41 -8.61 3.73
CA VAL A 37 21.19 -7.99 4.81
C VAL A 37 20.62 -6.62 5.18
N GLN A 38 20.28 -5.77 4.20
CA GLN A 38 19.66 -4.47 4.48
C GLN A 38 18.32 -4.62 5.21
N LEU A 39 17.46 -5.57 4.81
CA LEU A 39 16.18 -5.84 5.47
C LEU A 39 16.35 -6.37 6.89
N LEU A 40 17.38 -7.18 7.16
CA LEU A 40 17.74 -7.61 8.52
C LEU A 40 18.15 -6.40 9.38
N LEU A 41 18.98 -5.50 8.85
CA LEU A 41 19.34 -4.26 9.54
C LEU A 41 18.11 -3.39 9.80
N VAL A 42 17.19 -3.29 8.84
CA VAL A 42 15.91 -2.62 9.02
C VAL A 42 15.11 -3.24 10.18
N LEU A 43 14.99 -4.57 10.27
CA LEU A 43 14.31 -5.22 11.40
C LEU A 43 14.96 -4.90 12.74
N LEU A 44 16.30 -4.84 12.77
CA LEU A 44 17.03 -4.42 13.97
C LEU A 44 16.70 -2.98 14.35
N LEU A 45 16.64 -2.05 13.39
CA LEU A 45 16.23 -0.66 13.64
C LEU A 45 14.78 -0.58 14.14
N LEU A 46 13.85 -1.29 13.49
CA LEU A 46 12.44 -1.34 13.92
C LEU A 46 12.32 -1.89 15.35
N ARG A 47 13.14 -2.88 15.71
CA ARG A 47 13.19 -3.44 17.06
C ARG A 47 13.79 -2.46 18.07
N GLN A 48 14.97 -1.94 17.78
CA GLN A 48 15.78 -1.12 18.69
C GLN A 48 15.09 0.20 19.00
N PHE A 49 14.58 0.87 17.96
CA PHE A 49 13.87 2.13 18.12
C PHE A 49 12.39 1.92 18.40
N GLN A 50 11.88 0.68 18.46
CA GLN A 50 10.45 0.40 18.69
C GLN A 50 9.56 1.22 17.73
N ILE A 51 9.89 1.21 16.44
CA ILE A 51 9.15 1.97 15.43
C ILE A 51 7.74 1.38 15.30
N GLU A 52 6.72 2.23 15.43
CA GLU A 52 5.29 1.86 15.43
C GLU A 52 4.96 0.76 16.48
N SER A 53 4.08 -0.17 16.14
CA SER A 53 3.52 -1.16 17.06
C SER A 53 4.21 -2.54 16.96
N PRO A 54 4.06 -3.41 17.98
CA PRO A 54 4.47 -4.81 17.87
C PRO A 54 3.80 -5.54 16.69
N ALA A 55 2.53 -5.23 16.39
CA ALA A 55 1.82 -5.78 15.24
C ALA A 55 2.49 -5.39 13.91
N PHE A 56 2.92 -4.12 13.77
CA PHE A 56 3.68 -3.70 12.59
C PHE A 56 5.01 -4.45 12.47
N ARG A 57 5.71 -4.69 13.58
CA ARG A 57 6.97 -5.44 13.56
C ARG A 57 6.77 -6.88 13.10
N MET A 58 5.70 -7.52 13.55
CA MET A 58 5.31 -8.85 13.06
C MET A 58 4.99 -8.83 11.57
N LEU A 59 4.25 -7.83 11.11
CA LEU A 59 3.95 -7.62 9.70
C LEU A 59 5.22 -7.40 8.86
N ALA A 60 6.20 -6.63 9.37
CA ALA A 60 7.49 -6.44 8.71
C ALA A 60 8.28 -7.74 8.61
N MET A 61 8.32 -8.56 9.67
CA MET A 61 8.96 -9.89 9.64
C MET A 61 8.28 -10.80 8.61
N LEU A 62 6.94 -10.84 8.60
CA LEU A 62 6.17 -11.59 7.61
C LEU A 62 6.46 -11.11 6.18
N ALA A 63 6.50 -9.79 5.97
CA ALA A 63 6.77 -9.20 4.66
C ALA A 63 8.18 -9.54 4.16
N PHE A 64 9.20 -9.48 5.03
CA PHE A 64 10.59 -9.70 4.62
C PHE A 64 10.88 -11.20 4.42
N ALA A 65 10.32 -12.07 5.27
CA ALA A 65 10.36 -13.51 5.04
C ALA A 65 9.59 -13.89 3.77
N GLY A 66 8.40 -13.30 3.57
CA GLY A 66 7.61 -13.47 2.36
C GLY A 66 8.33 -12.98 1.12
N PHE A 67 9.03 -11.85 1.18
CA PHE A 67 9.88 -11.33 0.12
C PHE A 67 10.98 -12.34 -0.26
N ALA A 68 11.65 -12.94 0.73
CA ALA A 68 12.69 -13.93 0.48
C ALA A 68 12.19 -15.08 -0.40
N LEU A 69 11.01 -15.63 -0.09
CA LEU A 69 10.38 -16.67 -0.91
C LEU A 69 9.90 -16.11 -2.26
N HIS A 70 9.21 -14.98 -2.24
CA HIS A 70 8.60 -14.34 -3.41
C HIS A 70 9.61 -14.01 -4.53
N SER A 71 10.82 -13.58 -4.16
CA SER A 71 11.86 -13.15 -5.09
C SER A 71 12.35 -14.27 -6.02
N PHE A 72 12.23 -15.54 -5.59
CA PHE A 72 12.62 -16.72 -6.37
C PHE A 72 11.44 -17.46 -7.02
N LEU A 73 10.21 -17.03 -6.76
CA LEU A 73 9.04 -17.64 -7.41
C LEU A 73 8.99 -17.32 -8.90
N PRO A 74 8.43 -18.22 -9.73
CA PRO A 74 8.08 -17.92 -11.12
C PRO A 74 7.16 -16.69 -11.17
N LEU A 75 7.34 -15.83 -12.17
CA LEU A 75 6.64 -14.54 -12.26
C LEU A 75 5.11 -14.68 -12.17
N ALA A 76 4.54 -15.74 -12.75
CA ALA A 76 3.10 -16.02 -12.70
C ALA A 76 2.58 -16.31 -11.27
N ALA A 77 3.41 -16.86 -10.39
CA ALA A 77 3.04 -17.21 -9.02
C ALA A 77 3.23 -16.06 -8.02
N ARG A 78 3.93 -15.00 -8.41
CA ARG A 78 4.30 -13.88 -7.52
C ARG A 78 3.11 -13.09 -7.00
N LEU A 79 2.19 -12.70 -7.88
CA LEU A 79 0.99 -11.96 -7.48
C LEU A 79 0.01 -12.81 -6.65
N PRO A 80 -0.30 -14.07 -7.02
CA PRO A 80 -1.05 -14.97 -6.14
C PRO A 80 -0.40 -15.15 -4.77
N PHE A 81 0.92 -15.34 -4.72
CA PHE A 81 1.65 -15.45 -3.46
C PHE A 81 1.51 -14.18 -2.61
N PHE A 82 1.72 -12.99 -3.21
CA PHE A 82 1.54 -11.72 -2.51
C PHE A 82 0.11 -11.54 -2.00
N SER A 83 -0.89 -11.97 -2.77
CA SER A 83 -2.31 -11.96 -2.38
C SER A 83 -2.56 -12.82 -1.14
N VAL A 84 -2.07 -14.07 -1.13
CA VAL A 84 -2.19 -14.98 0.02
C VAL A 84 -1.45 -14.43 1.24
N LEU A 85 -0.21 -13.95 1.07
CA LEU A 85 0.57 -13.35 2.14
C LEU A 85 -0.14 -12.13 2.75
N SER A 86 -0.75 -11.30 1.90
CA SER A 86 -1.54 -10.15 2.31
C SER A 86 -2.76 -10.57 3.14
N LEU A 87 -3.50 -11.59 2.70
CA LEU A 87 -4.65 -12.12 3.45
C LEU A 87 -4.24 -12.75 4.78
N ILE A 88 -3.11 -13.45 4.84
CA ILE A 88 -2.55 -14.04 6.08
C ILE A 88 -2.14 -12.93 7.07
N SER A 89 -1.65 -11.80 6.58
CA SER A 89 -1.21 -10.70 7.46
C SER A 89 -2.34 -10.13 8.32
N ILE A 90 -3.58 -10.14 7.84
CA ILE A 90 -4.75 -9.54 8.51
C ILE A 90 -5.12 -10.26 9.83
N PRO A 91 -5.40 -11.58 9.86
CA PRO A 91 -5.71 -12.27 11.11
C PRO A 91 -4.50 -12.34 12.06
N LEU A 92 -3.27 -12.27 11.54
CA LEU A 92 -2.10 -12.14 12.38
C LEU A 92 -2.09 -10.80 13.13
N THR A 93 -2.40 -9.69 12.46
CA THR A 93 -2.33 -8.36 13.09
C THR A 93 -3.58 -7.99 13.91
N LEU A 94 -4.77 -8.42 13.48
CA LEU A 94 -6.06 -8.04 14.09
C LEU A 94 -6.69 -9.13 14.97
N GLY A 95 -6.07 -10.31 14.99
CA GLY A 95 -6.66 -11.52 15.56
C GLY A 95 -7.62 -12.21 14.59
N LEU A 96 -7.85 -13.51 14.81
CA LEU A 96 -8.61 -14.37 13.91
C LEU A 96 -10.04 -13.87 13.65
N VAL A 97 -10.76 -13.45 14.69
CA VAL A 97 -12.17 -13.03 14.59
C VAL A 97 -12.29 -11.75 13.76
N ASN A 98 -11.53 -10.71 14.11
CA ASN A 98 -11.60 -9.44 13.39
C ASN A 98 -11.06 -9.59 11.96
N GLY A 99 -10.00 -10.38 11.77
CA GLY A 99 -9.43 -10.62 10.46
C GLY A 99 -10.39 -11.37 9.53
N ALA A 100 -11.09 -12.39 10.04
CA ALA A 100 -12.09 -13.12 9.28
C ALA A 100 -13.25 -12.21 8.84
N TRP A 101 -13.76 -11.35 9.73
CA TRP A 101 -14.80 -10.39 9.38
C TRP A 101 -14.34 -9.35 8.37
N LEU A 102 -13.14 -8.78 8.55
CA LEU A 102 -12.59 -7.81 7.61
C LEU A 102 -12.43 -8.41 6.20
N ILE A 103 -11.87 -9.63 6.13
CA ILE A 103 -11.69 -10.35 4.87
C ILE A 103 -13.06 -10.68 4.24
N GLY A 104 -14.01 -11.17 5.04
CA GLY A 104 -15.35 -11.51 4.58
C GLY A 104 -16.09 -10.29 4.01
N ILE A 105 -16.12 -9.17 4.73
CA ILE A 105 -16.73 -7.92 4.27
C ILE A 105 -16.04 -7.46 2.98
N GLY A 106 -14.72 -7.48 2.94
CA GLY A 106 -13.98 -7.07 1.75
C GLY A 106 -14.26 -7.93 0.52
N PHE A 107 -14.36 -9.26 0.66
CA PHE A 107 -14.74 -10.12 -0.45
C PHE A 107 -16.19 -9.93 -0.89
N VAL A 108 -17.12 -9.62 0.02
CA VAL A 108 -18.50 -9.25 -0.34
C VAL A 108 -18.51 -7.98 -1.21
N LEU A 109 -17.74 -6.95 -0.82
CA LEU A 109 -17.61 -5.71 -1.61
C LEU A 109 -16.99 -5.97 -2.99
N ILE A 110 -15.94 -6.78 -3.05
CA ILE A 110 -15.31 -7.17 -4.33
C ILE A 110 -16.30 -7.94 -5.21
N ALA A 111 -16.99 -8.94 -4.65
CA ALA A 111 -17.96 -9.74 -5.38
C ALA A 111 -19.10 -8.89 -5.95
N ALA A 112 -19.59 -7.89 -5.19
CA ALA A 112 -20.60 -6.96 -5.66
C ALA A 112 -20.17 -6.18 -6.92
N CYS A 113 -18.87 -5.87 -7.08
CA CYS A 113 -18.34 -5.26 -8.31
C CYS A 113 -18.41 -6.17 -9.54
N HIS A 114 -18.42 -7.50 -9.35
CA HIS A 114 -18.32 -8.51 -10.41
C HIS A 114 -19.62 -9.27 -10.68
N LEU A 115 -20.71 -8.97 -9.95
CA LEU A 115 -22.00 -9.62 -10.16
C LEU A 115 -22.45 -9.55 -11.63
N PRO A 116 -23.05 -10.62 -12.19
CA PRO A 116 -23.50 -10.70 -13.58
C PRO A 116 -24.81 -9.91 -13.82
N VAL A 117 -24.92 -8.71 -13.23
CA VAL A 117 -26.03 -7.77 -13.38
C VAL A 117 -25.54 -6.48 -14.05
N SER A 118 -26.49 -5.62 -14.46
CA SER A 118 -26.18 -4.33 -15.08
C SER A 118 -25.27 -3.48 -14.20
N PHE A 119 -24.38 -2.70 -14.81
CA PHE A 119 -23.41 -1.87 -14.06
C PHE A 119 -24.10 -0.90 -13.09
N ARG A 120 -25.27 -0.37 -13.45
CA ARG A 120 -26.08 0.47 -12.55
C ARG A 120 -26.56 -0.29 -11.31
N MET A 121 -27.01 -1.54 -11.49
CA MET A 121 -27.44 -2.40 -10.38
C MET A 121 -26.29 -2.69 -9.42
N ARG A 122 -25.08 -2.96 -9.94
CA ARG A 122 -23.87 -3.11 -9.10
C ARG A 122 -23.62 -1.87 -8.25
N GLY A 123 -23.78 -0.68 -8.85
CA GLY A 123 -23.69 0.60 -8.13
C GLY A 123 -24.71 0.72 -7.00
N PHE A 124 -25.98 0.39 -7.25
CA PHE A 124 -27.02 0.40 -6.21
C PHE A 124 -26.74 -0.61 -5.10
N ILE A 125 -26.25 -1.81 -5.43
CA ILE A 125 -25.85 -2.82 -4.43
C ILE A 125 -24.71 -2.30 -3.57
N LEU A 126 -23.67 -1.71 -4.18
CA LEU A 126 -22.55 -1.12 -3.45
C LEU A 126 -22.99 0.03 -2.53
N LEU A 127 -23.91 0.88 -2.98
CA LEU A 127 -24.49 1.94 -2.15
C LEU A 127 -25.30 1.37 -0.97
N GLY A 128 -26.07 0.31 -1.20
CA GLY A 128 -26.79 -0.40 -0.13
C GLY A 128 -25.85 -1.01 0.90
N LEU A 129 -24.79 -1.69 0.46
CA LEU A 129 -23.75 -2.23 1.34
C LEU A 129 -23.03 -1.12 2.12
N ALA A 130 -22.71 0.00 1.47
CA ALA A 130 -22.12 1.15 2.14
C ALA A 130 -23.06 1.74 3.21
N ALA A 131 -24.36 1.86 2.93
CA ALA A 131 -25.34 2.33 3.91
C ALA A 131 -25.44 1.42 5.14
N ILE A 132 -25.36 0.09 4.94
CA ILE A 132 -25.30 -0.89 6.03
C ILE A 132 -24.03 -0.70 6.86
N LEU A 133 -22.87 -0.55 6.22
CA LEU A 133 -21.59 -0.33 6.93
C LEU A 133 -21.59 1.01 7.69
N ILE A 134 -22.19 2.07 7.12
CA ILE A 134 -22.32 3.38 7.79
C ILE A 134 -23.24 3.29 9.01
N THR A 135 -24.39 2.61 8.91
CA THR A 135 -25.31 2.42 10.05
C THR A 135 -24.70 1.57 11.15
N GLN A 136 -23.95 0.52 10.79
CA GLN A 136 -23.14 -0.25 11.75
C GLN A 136 -22.04 0.60 12.40
N ARG A 137 -21.33 1.43 11.61
CA ARG A 137 -20.32 2.36 12.16
C ARG A 137 -20.93 3.38 13.10
N ALA A 138 -22.16 3.83 12.82
CA ALA A 138 -22.94 4.72 13.68
C ALA A 138 -23.53 4.01 14.91
N THR A 139 -23.21 2.74 15.15
CA THR A 139 -23.71 1.92 16.27
C THR A 139 -25.23 1.71 16.28
N LEU A 140 -25.91 1.99 15.15
CA LEU A 140 -27.35 1.81 14.99
C LEU A 140 -27.74 0.36 14.70
N LEU A 141 -26.77 -0.46 14.32
CA LEU A 141 -26.92 -1.90 14.11
C LEU A 141 -25.84 -2.64 14.92
N PRO A 142 -26.17 -3.77 15.56
CA PRO A 142 -25.20 -4.56 16.29
C PRO A 142 -24.16 -5.14 15.33
N THR A 143 -22.92 -5.28 15.81
CA THR A 143 -21.84 -5.91 15.06
C THR A 143 -21.15 -6.98 15.90
N PRO A 144 -20.83 -8.15 15.33
CA PRO A 144 -20.13 -9.24 16.02
C PRO A 144 -18.60 -9.07 16.06
N TRP A 145 -18.08 -7.88 15.73
CA TRP A 145 -16.65 -7.59 15.63
C TRP A 145 -16.28 -6.30 16.36
N SER A 146 -14.98 -6.04 16.54
CA SER A 146 -14.49 -4.85 17.23
C SER A 146 -14.55 -3.59 16.35
N GLU A 147 -14.78 -2.43 16.97
CA GLU A 147 -14.68 -1.12 16.32
C GLU A 147 -13.31 -0.83 15.66
N ALA A 148 -12.26 -1.56 16.06
CA ALA A 148 -10.93 -1.45 15.47
C ALA A 148 -10.89 -1.77 13.96
N ILE A 149 -11.88 -2.48 13.42
CA ILE A 149 -11.96 -2.80 11.99
C ILE A 149 -12.22 -1.56 11.13
N TRP A 150 -12.96 -0.57 11.63
CA TRP A 150 -13.50 0.51 10.79
C TRP A 150 -12.42 1.35 10.10
N PRO A 151 -11.37 1.83 10.78
CA PRO A 151 -10.32 2.61 10.11
C PRO A 151 -9.57 1.79 9.06
N ILE A 152 -9.38 0.48 9.31
CA ILE A 152 -8.63 -0.41 8.42
C ILE A 152 -9.45 -0.75 7.18
N LEU A 153 -10.73 -1.10 7.37
CA LEU A 153 -11.67 -1.35 6.28
C LEU A 153 -11.82 -0.10 5.40
N GLY A 154 -11.94 1.08 6.02
CA GLY A 154 -11.98 2.36 5.32
C GLY A 154 -10.73 2.59 4.46
N ALA A 155 -9.54 2.37 5.03
CA ALA A 155 -8.26 2.52 4.32
C ALA A 155 -8.08 1.55 3.14
N MET A 156 -8.61 0.33 3.27
CA MET A 156 -8.54 -0.70 2.23
C MET A 156 -9.53 -0.44 1.09
N PHE A 157 -10.76 -0.01 1.40
CA PHE A 157 -11.85 -0.01 0.43
C PHE A 157 -12.33 1.37 -0.01
N MET A 158 -12.42 2.38 0.85
CA MET A 158 -13.23 3.58 0.59
C MET A 158 -12.99 4.23 -0.79
N PHE A 159 -11.85 4.90 -0.99
CA PHE A 159 -11.52 5.52 -2.28
C PHE A 159 -11.12 4.49 -3.35
N ARG A 160 -10.47 3.40 -2.94
CA ARG A 160 -10.01 2.35 -3.86
C ARG A 160 -11.15 1.64 -4.56
N LEU A 161 -12.29 1.45 -3.90
CA LEU A 161 -13.48 0.81 -4.44
C LEU A 161 -14.15 1.69 -5.48
N ILE A 162 -14.17 3.02 -5.26
CA ILE A 162 -14.66 3.99 -6.24
C ILE A 162 -13.77 3.95 -7.49
N ALA A 163 -12.44 4.06 -7.33
CA ALA A 163 -11.49 3.99 -8.43
C ALA A 163 -11.57 2.65 -9.18
N TYR A 164 -11.62 1.54 -8.44
CA TYR A 164 -11.76 0.19 -9.00
C TYR A 164 -13.04 0.02 -9.80
N PHE A 165 -14.17 0.46 -9.26
CA PHE A 165 -15.46 0.35 -9.93
C PHE A 165 -15.52 1.23 -11.19
N TYR A 166 -14.91 2.42 -11.14
CA TYR A 166 -14.72 3.27 -12.31
C TYR A 166 -13.87 2.57 -13.38
N ASP A 167 -12.76 1.95 -12.99
CA ASP A 167 -11.87 1.24 -13.91
C ASP A 167 -12.55 0.02 -14.54
N LEU A 168 -13.36 -0.75 -13.79
CA LEU A 168 -14.13 -1.87 -14.35
C LEU A 168 -15.13 -1.45 -15.44
N ARG A 169 -15.56 -0.18 -15.46
CA ARG A 169 -16.44 0.34 -16.51
C ARG A 169 -15.69 0.67 -17.80
N HIS A 170 -14.47 1.18 -17.67
CA HIS A 170 -13.72 1.78 -18.79
C HIS A 170 -12.59 0.89 -19.30
N ASP A 171 -11.99 0.07 -18.45
CA ASP A 171 -10.99 -0.94 -18.82
C ASP A 171 -11.69 -2.30 -19.00
N ARG A 172 -11.53 -2.88 -20.20
CA ARG A 172 -12.11 -4.18 -20.57
C ARG A 172 -11.17 -5.35 -20.30
N THR A 173 -9.98 -5.10 -19.76
CA THR A 173 -9.05 -6.17 -19.42
C THR A 173 -9.62 -7.04 -18.30
N PRO A 174 -9.65 -8.38 -18.46
CA PRO A 174 -10.12 -9.26 -17.40
C PRO A 174 -9.32 -9.09 -16.11
N VAL A 175 -10.03 -9.02 -14.99
CA VAL A 175 -9.43 -8.93 -13.66
C VAL A 175 -9.40 -10.32 -13.03
N THR A 176 -8.22 -10.73 -12.57
CA THR A 176 -8.05 -11.98 -11.83
C THR A 176 -8.39 -11.79 -10.35
N LEU A 177 -8.76 -12.88 -9.66
CA LEU A 177 -9.00 -12.87 -8.21
C LEU A 177 -7.76 -12.43 -7.42
N ALA A 178 -6.57 -12.85 -7.86
CA ALA A 178 -5.32 -12.45 -7.23
C ALA A 178 -5.15 -10.93 -7.28
N GLN A 179 -5.39 -10.30 -8.44
CA GLN A 179 -5.30 -8.85 -8.61
C GLN A 179 -6.28 -8.06 -7.74
N SER A 180 -7.55 -8.47 -7.70
CA SER A 180 -8.55 -7.77 -6.89
C SER A 180 -8.26 -7.94 -5.40
N ALA A 181 -7.98 -9.16 -4.94
CA ALA A 181 -7.67 -9.41 -3.54
C ALA A 181 -6.40 -8.68 -3.10
N SER A 182 -5.30 -8.75 -3.86
CA SER A 182 -4.05 -8.10 -3.46
C SER A 182 -4.07 -6.57 -3.56
N TYR A 183 -4.96 -6.01 -4.38
CA TYR A 183 -5.17 -4.56 -4.47
C TYR A 183 -5.90 -4.00 -3.25
N PHE A 184 -7.00 -4.64 -2.83
CA PHE A 184 -7.78 -4.19 -1.68
C PHE A 184 -7.13 -4.55 -0.35
N PHE A 185 -6.61 -5.78 -0.22
CA PHE A 185 -6.02 -6.28 1.01
C PHE A 185 -4.50 -6.09 1.08
N MET A 186 -3.94 -5.18 0.29
CA MET A 186 -2.49 -4.98 0.15
C MET A 186 -1.74 -5.03 1.49
N LEU A 187 -0.70 -5.85 1.56
CA LEU A 187 -0.04 -6.26 2.81
C LEU A 187 0.08 -5.16 3.90
N PRO A 188 0.61 -3.94 3.63
CA PRO A 188 0.75 -2.93 4.69
C PRO A 188 -0.57 -2.44 5.29
N ASN A 189 -1.70 -2.53 4.58
CA ASN A 189 -3.01 -2.09 5.07
C ASN A 189 -3.39 -2.78 6.39
N ALA A 190 -2.89 -3.97 6.70
CA ALA A 190 -3.24 -4.71 7.92
C ALA A 190 -2.75 -4.03 9.21
N CYS A 191 -1.83 -3.06 9.13
CA CYS A 191 -1.38 -2.25 10.26
C CYS A 191 -1.54 -0.73 10.03
N PHE A 192 -1.76 -0.29 8.79
CA PHE A 192 -1.78 1.13 8.45
C PHE A 192 -3.18 1.58 8.00
N PRO A 193 -3.95 2.25 8.88
CA PRO A 193 -5.26 2.82 8.54
C PRO A 193 -5.14 4.09 7.68
N LEU A 194 -3.93 4.60 7.46
CA LEU A 194 -3.67 5.71 6.55
C LEU A 194 -2.63 5.27 5.52
N LEU A 195 -3.09 5.00 4.31
CA LEU A 195 -2.26 4.52 3.21
C LEU A 195 -2.48 5.40 1.97
N PRO A 196 -1.44 5.73 1.18
CA PRO A 196 -1.62 6.50 -0.04
C PRO A 196 -2.64 5.81 -0.95
N VAL A 197 -3.61 6.56 -1.47
CA VAL A 197 -4.55 6.00 -2.44
C VAL A 197 -3.79 5.66 -3.71
N ILE A 198 -3.91 4.39 -4.13
CA ILE A 198 -3.32 3.84 -5.35
C ILE A 198 -4.52 3.46 -6.21
N ASP A 199 -4.65 4.02 -7.41
CA ASP A 199 -5.66 3.58 -8.36
C ASP A 199 -5.34 2.18 -8.93
N PHE A 200 -6.37 1.49 -9.41
CA PHE A 200 -6.22 0.10 -9.83
C PHE A 200 -5.39 -0.04 -11.12
N LYS A 201 -5.43 0.95 -12.01
CA LYS A 201 -4.63 0.97 -13.22
C LYS A 201 -3.14 1.17 -12.91
N THR A 202 -2.75 2.08 -12.03
CA THR A 202 -1.34 2.20 -11.58
C THR A 202 -0.88 0.96 -10.84
N TYR A 203 -1.73 0.38 -9.99
CA TYR A 203 -1.44 -0.88 -9.30
C TYR A 203 -1.07 -2.00 -10.30
N ARG A 204 -1.90 -2.20 -11.32
CA ARG A 204 -1.65 -3.21 -12.37
C ARG A 204 -0.43 -2.90 -13.21
N ARG A 205 -0.28 -1.65 -13.64
CA ARG A 205 0.81 -1.25 -14.54
C ARG A 205 2.17 -1.30 -13.85
N SER A 206 2.23 -1.07 -12.55
CA SER A 206 3.50 -0.97 -11.81
C SER A 206 4.15 -2.33 -11.52
N HIS A 207 3.37 -3.42 -11.45
CA HIS A 207 3.85 -4.76 -11.10
C HIS A 207 4.81 -5.32 -12.17
N TYR A 208 6.08 -5.48 -11.80
CA TYR A 208 7.20 -5.88 -12.66
C TYR A 208 7.33 -5.06 -13.95
N SER A 209 7.03 -3.77 -13.86
CA SER A 209 7.23 -2.81 -14.97
C SER A 209 8.70 -2.46 -15.23
N ALA A 210 9.55 -2.66 -14.23
CA ALA A 210 10.98 -2.35 -14.24
C ALA A 210 11.81 -3.54 -13.72
N ASP A 211 13.13 -3.39 -13.72
CA ASP A 211 14.05 -4.37 -13.16
C ASP A 211 13.75 -4.65 -11.67
N ALA A 212 13.72 -5.94 -11.32
CA ALA A 212 13.34 -6.42 -9.99
C ALA A 212 14.30 -5.91 -8.92
N TYR A 213 15.62 -6.04 -9.13
CA TYR A 213 16.61 -5.60 -8.16
C TYR A 213 16.50 -4.09 -7.90
N LEU A 214 16.43 -3.28 -8.96
CA LEU A 214 16.27 -1.82 -8.81
C LEU A 214 14.97 -1.46 -8.08
N THR A 215 13.89 -2.19 -8.34
CA THR A 215 12.60 -1.99 -7.65
C THR A 215 12.72 -2.34 -6.17
N TYR A 216 13.39 -3.44 -5.83
CA TYR A 216 13.58 -3.87 -4.44
C TYR A 216 14.51 -2.92 -3.67
N GLN A 217 15.63 -2.50 -4.28
CA GLN A 217 16.54 -1.53 -3.67
C GLN A 217 15.82 -0.21 -3.41
N LYS A 218 15.05 0.28 -4.40
CA LYS A 218 14.16 1.43 -4.20
C LYS A 218 13.21 1.19 -3.03
N GLY A 219 12.64 -0.01 -2.90
CA GLY A 219 11.83 -0.37 -1.72
C GLY A 219 12.55 -0.20 -0.40
N VAL A 220 13.79 -0.69 -0.29
CA VAL A 220 14.63 -0.52 0.90
C VAL A 220 14.94 0.95 1.17
N ASP A 221 15.32 1.72 0.15
CA ASP A 221 15.63 3.14 0.30
C ASP A 221 14.44 3.93 0.85
N TRP A 222 13.24 3.58 0.39
CA TRP A 222 11.99 4.17 0.88
C TRP A 222 11.71 3.75 2.33
N ILE A 223 11.91 2.48 2.69
CA ILE A 223 11.77 2.02 4.08
C ILE A 223 12.73 2.79 5.00
N VAL A 224 14.01 2.89 4.62
CA VAL A 224 15.03 3.60 5.42
C VAL A 224 14.69 5.09 5.55
N ARG A 225 14.28 5.76 4.45
CA ARG A 225 13.81 7.14 4.50
C ARG A 225 12.60 7.28 5.44
N GLY A 226 11.68 6.33 5.41
CA GLY A 226 10.53 6.28 6.31
C GLY A 226 10.94 6.21 7.78
N ILE A 227 11.88 5.34 8.13
CA ILE A 227 12.43 5.23 9.48
C ILE A 227 13.08 6.55 9.91
N VAL A 228 13.90 7.17 9.06
CA VAL A 228 14.53 8.47 9.36
C VAL A 228 13.47 9.53 9.64
N HIS A 229 12.42 9.63 8.82
CA HIS A 229 11.32 10.57 9.03
C HIS A 229 10.60 10.30 10.36
N LEU A 230 10.37 9.04 10.74
CA LEU A 230 9.73 8.69 12.01
C LEU A 230 10.60 9.00 13.23
N LEU A 231 11.91 8.82 13.12
CA LEU A 231 12.86 9.21 14.17
C LEU A 231 12.92 10.73 14.35
N LEU A 232 12.98 11.48 13.23
CA LEU A 232 12.93 12.94 13.25
C LEU A 232 11.59 13.44 13.81
N TYR A 233 10.48 12.84 13.40
CA TYR A 233 9.16 13.12 13.96
C TYR A 233 9.17 13.00 15.49
N ARG A 234 9.72 11.91 16.04
CA ARG A 234 9.82 11.71 17.49
C ARG A 234 10.65 12.79 18.15
N TYR A 235 11.77 13.17 17.56
CA TYR A 235 12.59 14.26 18.08
C TYR A 235 11.78 15.56 18.18
N PHE A 236 11.10 15.95 17.09
CA PHE A 236 10.27 17.16 17.10
C PHE A 236 9.13 17.07 18.11
N TYR A 237 8.44 15.94 18.14
CA TYR A 237 7.29 15.72 19.02
C TYR A 237 7.66 15.78 20.51
N TYR A 238 8.78 15.18 20.91
CA TYR A 238 9.18 15.12 22.31
C TYR A 238 10.02 16.30 22.81
N HIS A 239 10.78 16.96 21.91
CA HIS A 239 11.77 17.96 22.34
C HIS A 239 11.51 19.37 21.81
N VAL A 240 10.66 19.54 20.80
CA VAL A 240 10.49 20.84 20.11
C VAL A 240 9.05 21.34 20.15
N THR A 241 8.04 20.45 20.16
CA THR A 241 6.63 20.84 20.22
C THR A 241 6.30 21.53 21.54
N LEU A 242 5.55 22.63 21.46
CA LEU A 242 5.03 23.40 22.60
C LEU A 242 3.51 23.29 22.65
N ALA A 243 2.95 23.30 23.86
CA ALA A 243 1.52 23.49 24.04
C ALA A 243 1.12 24.95 23.72
N PRO A 244 -0.11 25.19 23.22
CA PRO A 244 -0.55 26.55 22.90
C PRO A 244 -0.45 27.54 24.08
N SER A 245 -0.65 27.06 25.32
CA SER A 245 -0.53 27.87 26.54
C SER A 245 0.89 28.29 26.88
N GLU A 246 1.90 27.63 26.31
CA GLU A 246 3.33 27.94 26.52
C GLU A 246 3.85 29.01 25.54
N VAL A 247 3.02 29.39 24.55
CA VAL A 247 3.38 30.39 23.54
C VAL A 247 3.14 31.80 24.10
N THR A 248 4.18 32.36 24.71
CA THR A 248 4.13 33.69 25.35
C THR A 248 4.83 34.79 24.57
N GLY A 249 5.54 34.47 23.49
CA GLY A 249 6.30 35.45 22.71
C GLY A 249 6.64 35.00 21.27
N PRO A 250 7.30 35.88 20.48
CA PRO A 250 7.56 35.63 19.06
C PRO A 250 8.43 34.41 18.78
N ALA A 251 9.43 34.14 19.63
CA ALA A 251 10.31 32.98 19.47
C ALA A 251 9.56 31.66 19.69
N GLN A 252 8.74 31.60 20.75
CA GLN A 252 7.89 30.45 21.04
C GLN A 252 6.84 30.25 19.94
N PHE A 253 6.31 31.35 19.39
CA PHE A 253 5.38 31.27 18.27
C PHE A 253 6.03 30.66 17.03
N LEU A 254 7.24 31.10 16.66
CA LEU A 254 7.98 30.53 15.53
C LEU A 254 8.29 29.05 15.75
N GLN A 255 8.75 28.68 16.95
CA GLN A 255 8.98 27.29 17.34
C GLN A 255 7.69 26.46 17.22
N TYR A 256 6.57 26.98 17.74
CA TYR A 256 5.27 26.31 17.66
C TYR A 256 4.86 26.04 16.22
N VAL A 257 4.97 27.03 15.33
CA VAL A 257 4.62 26.87 13.91
C VAL A 257 5.52 25.84 13.22
N VAL A 258 6.85 25.97 13.37
CA VAL A 258 7.81 25.06 12.72
C VAL A 258 7.65 23.64 13.27
N ALA A 259 7.54 23.46 14.58
CA ALA A 259 7.38 22.15 15.20
C ALA A 259 6.12 21.45 14.70
N ASN A 260 4.98 22.15 14.66
CA ASN A 260 3.73 21.60 14.15
C ASN A 260 3.83 21.20 12.67
N PHE A 261 4.50 22.00 11.85
CA PHE A 261 4.76 21.64 10.46
C PHE A 261 5.62 20.36 10.34
N MET A 262 6.65 20.23 11.19
CA MET A 262 7.51 19.06 11.23
C MET A 262 6.81 17.80 11.76
N LEU A 263 5.70 17.90 12.50
CA LEU A 263 4.91 16.73 12.89
C LEU A 263 4.37 15.95 11.68
N TYR A 264 4.25 16.59 10.52
CA TYR A 264 3.89 15.92 9.27
C TYR A 264 4.89 14.81 8.86
N LEU A 265 6.13 14.86 9.35
CA LEU A 265 7.11 13.79 9.16
C LEU A 265 6.58 12.41 9.55
N ARG A 266 5.62 12.32 10.49
CA ARG A 266 4.93 11.06 10.80
C ARG A 266 4.21 10.49 9.59
N VAL A 267 3.35 11.28 8.95
CA VAL A 267 2.57 10.84 7.79
C VAL A 267 3.49 10.49 6.63
N SER A 268 4.48 11.36 6.36
CA SER A 268 5.47 11.10 5.32
C SER A 268 6.27 9.82 5.59
N GLY A 269 6.71 9.60 6.83
CA GLY A 269 7.46 8.42 7.25
C GLY A 269 6.67 7.12 7.09
N LEU A 270 5.39 7.13 7.50
CA LEU A 270 4.48 6.00 7.31
C LEU A 270 4.29 5.67 5.82
N PHE A 271 4.11 6.68 4.98
CA PHE A 271 3.90 6.47 3.55
C PHE A 271 5.13 5.89 2.87
N HIS A 272 6.32 6.36 3.27
CA HIS A 272 7.59 5.80 2.81
C HIS A 272 7.76 4.33 3.21
N LEU A 273 7.42 3.96 4.45
CA LEU A 273 7.43 2.56 4.90
C LEU A 273 6.48 1.70 4.06
N ILE A 274 5.22 2.11 3.93
CA ILE A 274 4.19 1.35 3.21
C ILE A 274 4.60 1.12 1.76
N VAL A 275 4.93 2.20 1.04
CA VAL A 275 5.29 2.12 -0.38
C VAL A 275 6.56 1.32 -0.56
N GLY A 276 7.54 1.48 0.34
CA GLY A 276 8.77 0.69 0.32
C GLY A 276 8.53 -0.81 0.49
N MET A 277 7.62 -1.21 1.38
CA MET A 277 7.21 -2.62 1.52
C MET A 277 6.55 -3.17 0.26
N VAL A 278 5.71 -2.37 -0.41
CA VAL A 278 5.04 -2.76 -1.66
C VAL A 278 6.03 -2.93 -2.81
N HIS A 279 7.09 -2.10 -2.87
CA HIS A 279 8.18 -2.25 -3.83
C HIS A 279 8.91 -3.60 -3.71
N LEU A 280 9.07 -4.16 -2.50
CA LEU A 280 9.67 -5.48 -2.30
C LEU A 280 8.90 -6.58 -3.06
N PHE A 281 7.61 -6.36 -3.35
CA PHE A 281 6.80 -7.30 -4.12
C PHE A 281 6.70 -6.95 -5.61
N GLY A 282 7.61 -6.11 -6.12
CA GLY A 282 7.76 -5.83 -7.56
C GLY A 282 6.88 -4.70 -8.09
N PHE A 283 6.19 -3.96 -7.22
CA PHE A 283 5.38 -2.81 -7.62
C PHE A 283 6.25 -1.54 -7.66
N ASN A 284 6.61 -1.10 -8.86
CA ASN A 284 7.36 0.14 -9.05
C ASN A 284 6.43 1.36 -8.98
N LEU A 285 6.01 1.72 -7.76
CA LEU A 285 5.09 2.84 -7.53
C LEU A 285 5.82 4.20 -7.62
N PRO A 286 5.10 5.29 -7.96
CA PRO A 286 5.67 6.64 -7.96
C PRO A 286 5.95 7.12 -6.53
N GLU A 287 6.50 8.33 -6.44
CA GLU A 287 6.74 8.97 -5.15
C GLU A 287 5.44 9.51 -4.52
N THR A 288 5.32 9.41 -3.20
CA THR A 288 4.20 10.01 -2.43
C THR A 288 4.50 11.44 -1.96
N HIS A 289 5.78 11.81 -1.93
CA HIS A 289 6.26 13.09 -1.41
C HIS A 289 7.42 13.60 -2.25
N ASN A 290 7.38 14.87 -2.64
CA ASN A 290 8.42 15.53 -3.43
C ASN A 290 8.86 16.84 -2.79
N ARG A 291 9.84 16.76 -1.87
CA ARG A 291 10.49 17.93 -1.25
C ARG A 291 9.50 18.98 -0.73
N TYR A 292 8.41 18.52 -0.10
CA TYR A 292 7.29 19.37 0.34
C TYR A 292 7.68 20.48 1.35
N LEU A 293 8.80 20.30 2.07
CA LEU A 293 9.35 21.34 2.96
C LEU A 293 9.90 22.57 2.20
N LEU A 294 10.14 22.44 0.89
CA LEU A 294 10.65 23.50 0.01
C LEU A 294 9.54 24.11 -0.87
N ALA A 295 8.28 23.92 -0.51
CA ALA A 295 7.16 24.45 -1.26
C ALA A 295 7.15 25.99 -1.22
N ALA A 296 7.00 26.63 -2.38
CA ALA A 296 7.00 28.09 -2.50
C ALA A 296 5.61 28.72 -2.28
N SER A 297 4.55 27.91 -2.23
CA SER A 297 3.17 28.35 -1.99
C SER A 297 2.31 27.21 -1.43
N PHE A 298 1.13 27.54 -0.93
CA PHE A 298 0.15 26.55 -0.47
C PHE A 298 -0.26 25.55 -1.59
N THR A 299 -0.46 26.04 -2.82
CA THR A 299 -0.79 25.17 -3.95
C THR A 299 0.38 24.26 -4.32
N ASP A 300 1.61 24.77 -4.29
CA ASP A 300 2.82 23.96 -4.54
C ASP A 300 3.01 22.90 -3.46
N PHE A 301 2.70 23.23 -2.20
CA PHE A 301 2.72 22.29 -1.09
C PHE A 301 1.80 21.09 -1.33
N TRP A 302 0.53 21.32 -1.69
CA TRP A 302 -0.43 20.23 -1.95
C TRP A 302 -0.10 19.39 -3.19
N ARG A 303 0.67 19.91 -4.14
CA ARG A 303 1.17 19.12 -5.29
C ARG A 303 2.33 18.22 -4.93
N ARG A 304 3.01 18.49 -3.81
CA ARG A 304 4.25 17.80 -3.39
C ARG A 304 4.04 16.81 -2.26
N ILE A 305 2.91 16.88 -1.57
CA ILE A 305 2.64 16.11 -0.36
C ILE A 305 1.46 15.19 -0.61
N ASN A 306 1.50 13.98 -0.05
CA ASN A 306 0.38 13.05 -0.14
C ASN A 306 -0.09 12.81 -1.59
N ILE A 307 0.87 12.65 -2.51
CA ILE A 307 0.60 12.46 -3.94
C ILE A 307 -0.06 11.10 -4.13
N TYR A 308 -1.27 11.14 -4.68
CA TYR A 308 -2.03 9.96 -5.10
C TYR A 308 -1.79 9.70 -6.58
N TRP A 309 -1.98 8.45 -6.97
CA TRP A 309 -1.83 7.98 -8.34
C TRP A 309 -3.15 7.38 -8.79
#